data_AF-A0A497EN36-F1
#
_entry.id   AF-A0A497EN36-F1
#
_cell.length_a   1.000
_cell.length_b   1.000
_cell.length_c   1.000
_cell.angle_alpha   90.00
_cell.angle_beta   90.00
_cell.angle_gamma   90.00
#
_symmetry.space_group_name_H-M   'P 1'
#
loop_
_entity.id
_entity.type
_entity.pdbx_description
1 polymer ?
#
loop_
_entity_poly.entity_id
_entity_poly.type
_entity_poly.pdbx_seq_one_letter_code
_entity_poly.pdbx_strand_id
1 'polypeptide(L)'
;MKVFRAMFSVMLLASFFCSTVTIANSSITDDYPDLEPLTLLVSGEDISPMHLLAYRAVKVAMQKLGFQHGDSNILVLTDAGNPIIADKYPTACCLDALTLISGCSKSKGNLVVVQRSKWLPLWFAFYSRDTGMCVYVQANSAILASYMDAWEETEDKLSIQQAFMNLPDEEVFEKIAVENISAELLLSKPEAWHEKMENKVFGGNEFSIITIAACWDKGLPYELLKAAELHNHICPGLTSGVLIIKYLDQHLPIEEVGQEYVILAVPPWCKDDAFQAVYDSTVGKRKMTVMMLSKQQIKQLPEEAKNVAGIYVKWDKSEGKGYALVLAFDWDKACNISGIERAWFKDFKSYKWWYARLKMGLILQDYIDSPEEFVTTVMEFPINSSSELTSLRLAGVNPYVELGLMPAPQPEVKTITVEVVPAWAYAAIAILALALIAMIAAYAKRKAQ
;
A
#
# COMPACT_ATOMS: atom_id res chain seq x y z
N MET A 1 -79.18 -13.95 -65.41
CA MET A 1 -77.83 -14.52 -65.57
C MET A 1 -77.26 -14.81 -64.20
N LYS A 2 -76.73 -16.02 -64.03
CA LYS A 2 -76.01 -16.56 -62.85
C LYS A 2 -74.96 -15.53 -62.34
N VAL A 3 -74.66 -15.39 -61.05
CA VAL A 3 -73.60 -16.08 -60.26
C VAL A 3 -73.44 -15.20 -58.99
N PHE A 4 -73.72 -15.61 -57.73
CA PHE A 4 -72.98 -16.48 -56.78
C PHE A 4 -72.21 -15.70 -55.68
N ARG A 5 -72.51 -16.02 -54.39
CA ARG A 5 -71.70 -15.94 -53.14
C ARG A 5 -71.20 -14.54 -52.66
N ALA A 6 -71.03 -14.23 -51.37
CA ALA A 6 -70.93 -15.00 -50.13
C ALA A 6 -71.37 -14.16 -48.89
N MET A 7 -71.75 -14.88 -47.83
CA MET A 7 -71.99 -14.42 -46.45
C MET A 7 -70.76 -13.76 -45.82
N PHE A 8 -70.94 -12.83 -44.88
CA PHE A 8 -70.26 -12.88 -43.58
C PHE A 8 -71.02 -12.06 -42.53
N SER A 9 -71.46 -12.76 -41.48
CA SER A 9 -72.03 -12.18 -40.26
C SER A 9 -70.91 -11.80 -39.29
N VAL A 10 -71.07 -10.59 -38.72
CA VAL A 10 -70.80 -10.15 -37.33
C VAL A 10 -69.92 -11.05 -36.46
N MET A 11 -68.79 -10.50 -35.99
CA MET A 11 -68.19 -10.89 -34.72
C MET A 11 -67.74 -9.63 -33.96
N LEU A 12 -68.47 -9.31 -32.89
CA LEU A 12 -68.12 -8.26 -31.91
C LEU A 12 -66.84 -8.71 -31.16
N LEU A 13 -65.77 -7.93 -31.24
CA LEU A 13 -64.65 -8.02 -30.29
C LEU A 13 -65.00 -7.20 -29.06
N ALA A 14 -65.23 -7.87 -27.93
CA ALA A 14 -65.20 -7.25 -26.61
C ALA A 14 -63.73 -7.07 -26.20
N SER A 15 -63.24 -5.83 -26.24
CA SER A 15 -61.94 -5.46 -25.71
C SER A 15 -61.99 -5.41 -24.18
N PHE A 16 -61.47 -6.46 -23.54
CA PHE A 16 -61.05 -6.40 -22.14
C PHE A 16 -59.83 -5.48 -22.05
N PHE A 17 -60.03 -4.25 -21.56
CA PHE A 17 -58.95 -3.47 -21.00
C PHE A 17 -58.53 -4.13 -19.69
N CYS A 18 -57.55 -5.02 -19.76
CA CYS A 18 -56.78 -5.43 -18.59
C CYS A 18 -55.88 -4.25 -18.26
N SER A 19 -56.33 -3.36 -17.37
CA SER A 19 -55.48 -2.38 -16.73
C SER A 19 -54.47 -3.15 -15.88
N THR A 20 -53.32 -3.46 -16.47
CA THR A 20 -52.13 -3.87 -15.73
C THR A 20 -51.75 -2.70 -14.83
N VAL A 21 -52.17 -2.76 -13.57
CA VAL A 21 -51.48 -2.03 -12.52
C VAL A 21 -50.07 -2.60 -12.52
N THR A 22 -49.13 -1.88 -13.12
CA THR A 22 -47.72 -2.07 -12.83
C THR A 22 -47.58 -1.80 -11.34
N ILE A 23 -47.55 -2.87 -10.53
CA ILE A 23 -47.01 -2.80 -9.18
C ILE A 23 -45.58 -2.34 -9.40
N ALA A 24 -45.27 -1.08 -9.07
CA ALA A 24 -43.89 -0.65 -9.02
C ALA A 24 -43.21 -1.57 -8.01
N ASN A 25 -42.24 -2.36 -8.46
CA ASN A 25 -41.40 -3.13 -7.55
C ASN A 25 -40.72 -2.09 -6.66
N SER A 26 -40.99 -2.14 -5.35
CA SER A 26 -40.32 -1.30 -4.37
C SER A 26 -38.82 -1.52 -4.47
N SER A 27 -38.05 -0.43 -4.38
CA SER A 27 -36.59 -0.43 -4.48
C SER A 27 -35.99 0.11 -3.20
N ILE A 28 -34.75 -0.29 -2.87
CA ILE A 28 -34.02 0.27 -1.72
C ILE A 28 -33.83 1.80 -1.83
N THR A 29 -33.87 2.34 -3.04
CA THR A 29 -33.81 3.79 -3.31
C THR A 29 -35.06 4.54 -2.88
N ASP A 30 -36.19 3.86 -2.72
CA ASP A 30 -37.41 4.50 -2.22
C ASP A 30 -37.27 4.83 -0.72
N ASP A 31 -36.60 3.95 0.03
CA ASP A 31 -36.30 4.13 1.45
C ASP A 31 -35.08 5.04 1.67
N TYR A 32 -34.10 4.96 0.76
CA TYR A 32 -32.84 5.70 0.82
C TYR A 32 -32.59 6.44 -0.51
N PRO A 33 -33.22 7.62 -0.73
CA PRO A 33 -33.12 8.35 -1.99
C PRO A 33 -31.69 8.75 -2.38
N ASP A 34 -30.80 8.93 -1.40
CA ASP A 34 -29.38 9.21 -1.65
C ASP A 34 -28.65 8.07 -2.40
N LEU A 35 -29.23 6.85 -2.47
CA LEU A 35 -28.70 5.75 -3.27
C LEU A 35 -29.05 5.86 -4.76
N GLU A 36 -29.96 6.76 -5.17
CA GLU A 36 -30.39 6.90 -6.58
C GLU A 36 -29.21 7.02 -7.57
N PRO A 37 -28.12 7.78 -7.28
CA PRO A 37 -26.98 7.85 -8.18
C PRO A 37 -26.32 6.49 -8.46
N LEU A 38 -26.35 5.54 -7.52
CA LEU A 38 -25.83 4.18 -7.74
C LEU A 38 -26.60 3.43 -8.82
N THR A 39 -27.87 3.77 -9.05
CA THR A 39 -28.70 3.10 -10.07
C THR A 39 -28.24 3.35 -11.50
N LEU A 40 -27.34 4.33 -11.69
CA LEU A 40 -26.64 4.57 -12.96
C LEU A 40 -25.62 3.48 -13.30
N LEU A 41 -25.13 2.72 -12.31
CA LEU A 41 -24.10 1.69 -12.49
C LEU A 41 -24.62 0.28 -12.22
N VAL A 42 -25.53 0.13 -11.25
CA VAL A 42 -26.06 -1.16 -10.80
C VAL A 42 -27.57 -1.08 -10.66
N SER A 43 -28.32 -2.13 -10.96
CA SER A 43 -29.77 -2.11 -10.71
C SER A 43 -30.05 -2.00 -9.20
N GLY A 44 -31.24 -1.53 -8.81
CA GLY A 44 -31.62 -1.43 -7.39
C GLY A 44 -31.54 -2.79 -6.65
N GLU A 45 -31.92 -3.88 -7.33
CA GLU A 45 -31.80 -5.25 -6.80
C GLU A 45 -30.32 -5.69 -6.65
N ASP A 46 -29.43 -5.18 -7.51
CA ASP A 46 -27.99 -5.48 -7.52
C ASP A 46 -27.16 -4.62 -6.54
N ILE A 47 -27.79 -3.66 -5.82
CA ILE A 47 -27.13 -2.92 -4.74
C ILE A 47 -26.87 -3.88 -3.57
N SER A 48 -25.71 -4.52 -3.57
CA SER A 48 -25.32 -5.49 -2.54
C SER A 48 -25.04 -4.84 -1.17
N PRO A 49 -25.01 -5.64 -0.07
CA PRO A 49 -24.55 -5.17 1.24
C PRO A 49 -23.18 -4.49 1.22
N MET A 50 -22.32 -4.83 0.27
CA MET A 50 -21.01 -4.21 0.06
C MET A 50 -21.10 -2.75 -0.41
N HIS A 51 -22.06 -2.43 -1.30
CA HIS A 51 -22.38 -1.04 -1.68
C HIS A 51 -22.96 -0.28 -0.50
N LEU A 52 -23.91 -0.90 0.22
CA LEU A 52 -24.59 -0.30 1.37
C LEU A 52 -23.63 0.01 2.52
N LEU A 53 -22.63 -0.85 2.76
CA LEU A 53 -21.57 -0.62 3.74
C LEU A 53 -20.81 0.68 3.42
N ALA A 54 -20.37 0.85 2.17
CA ALA A 54 -19.64 2.03 1.74
C ALA A 54 -20.53 3.28 1.76
N TYR A 55 -21.80 3.17 1.36
CA TYR A 55 -22.79 4.23 1.54
C TYR A 55 -22.87 4.68 3.01
N ARG A 56 -23.06 3.73 3.94
CA ARG A 56 -23.11 4.00 5.38
C ARG A 56 -21.83 4.66 5.90
N ALA A 57 -20.66 4.19 5.47
CA ALA A 57 -19.37 4.79 5.81
C ALA A 57 -19.31 6.27 5.39
N VAL A 58 -19.76 6.60 4.17
CA VAL A 58 -19.84 7.99 3.69
C VAL A 58 -20.82 8.80 4.52
N LYS A 59 -22.00 8.26 4.87
CA LYS A 59 -22.99 8.99 5.69
C LYS A 59 -22.47 9.27 7.10
N VAL A 60 -21.80 8.30 7.73
CA VAL A 60 -21.11 8.48 9.02
C VAL A 60 -20.08 9.60 8.93
N ALA A 61 -19.27 9.62 7.87
CA ALA A 61 -18.27 10.65 7.65
C ALA A 61 -18.88 12.04 7.38
N MET A 62 -19.89 12.13 6.52
CA MET A 62 -20.62 13.37 6.24
C MET A 62 -21.22 13.97 7.52
N GLN A 63 -21.82 13.15 8.38
CA GLN A 63 -22.38 13.61 9.65
C GLN A 63 -21.29 14.14 10.59
N LYS A 64 -20.18 13.41 10.72
CA LYS A 64 -19.11 13.73 11.70
C LYS A 64 -18.19 14.86 11.26
N LEU A 65 -17.99 15.04 9.95
CA LEU A 65 -17.15 16.09 9.37
C LEU A 65 -17.94 17.28 8.83
N GLY A 66 -19.24 17.13 8.60
CA GLY A 66 -20.11 18.20 8.10
C GLY A 66 -19.95 18.52 6.61
N PHE A 67 -19.48 17.58 5.79
CA PHE A 67 -19.30 17.81 4.34
C PHE A 67 -20.50 17.35 3.52
N GLN A 68 -20.58 17.87 2.28
CA GLN A 68 -21.60 17.52 1.30
C GLN A 68 -20.99 16.82 0.08
N HIS A 69 -21.83 16.16 -0.72
CA HIS A 69 -21.41 15.54 -1.96
C HIS A 69 -20.58 16.51 -2.83
N GLY A 70 -19.42 16.06 -3.28
CA GLY A 70 -18.56 16.80 -4.21
C GLY A 70 -17.62 17.82 -3.56
N ASP A 71 -17.56 17.88 -2.22
CA ASP A 71 -16.62 18.72 -1.50
C ASP A 71 -15.16 18.35 -1.82
N SER A 72 -14.43 19.30 -2.42
CA SER A 72 -13.04 19.12 -2.82
C SER A 72 -12.04 19.15 -1.66
N ASN A 73 -12.46 19.56 -0.46
CA ASN A 73 -11.63 19.57 0.74
C ASN A 73 -11.67 18.23 1.49
N ILE A 74 -12.41 17.25 0.97
CA ILE A 74 -12.47 15.90 1.51
C ILE A 74 -11.56 14.99 0.70
N LEU A 75 -10.74 14.24 1.44
CA LEU A 75 -9.95 13.12 0.96
C LEU A 75 -10.55 11.82 1.48
N VAL A 76 -10.87 10.90 0.56
CA VAL A 76 -11.24 9.52 0.88
C VAL A 76 -10.03 8.63 0.68
N LEU A 77 -9.64 7.90 1.72
CA LEU A 77 -8.62 6.84 1.68
C LEU A 77 -9.29 5.50 1.97
N THR A 78 -8.94 4.46 1.23
CA THR A 78 -9.49 3.12 1.47
C THR A 78 -8.58 2.05 0.89
N ASP A 79 -8.71 0.82 1.37
CA ASP A 79 -8.16 -0.36 0.72
C ASP A 79 -9.19 -1.15 -0.12
N ALA A 80 -10.43 -0.64 -0.23
CA ALA A 80 -11.49 -1.25 -1.03
C ALA A 80 -11.02 -1.66 -2.43
N GLY A 81 -11.39 -2.87 -2.84
CA GLY A 81 -10.90 -3.53 -4.04
C GLY A 81 -9.71 -4.46 -3.80
N ASN A 82 -9.06 -4.40 -2.62
CA ASN A 82 -8.00 -5.34 -2.26
C ASN A 82 -8.49 -6.46 -1.33
N PRO A 83 -9.10 -6.19 -0.16
CA PRO A 83 -9.67 -7.24 0.68
C PRO A 83 -10.70 -8.08 -0.05
N ILE A 84 -10.72 -9.38 0.25
CA ILE A 84 -11.75 -10.33 -0.17
C ILE A 84 -12.42 -10.87 1.08
N ILE A 85 -13.68 -10.51 1.29
CA ILE A 85 -14.45 -10.90 2.47
C ILE A 85 -14.79 -12.39 2.36
N ALA A 86 -14.50 -13.13 3.44
CA ALA A 86 -14.68 -14.59 3.52
C ALA A 86 -14.03 -15.37 2.35
N ASP A 87 -12.94 -14.85 1.76
CA ASP A 87 -12.30 -15.39 0.54
C ASP A 87 -13.23 -15.56 -0.68
N LYS A 88 -14.46 -15.02 -0.63
CA LYS A 88 -15.49 -15.17 -1.65
C LYS A 88 -15.89 -13.84 -2.29
N TYR A 89 -15.98 -12.77 -1.50
CA TYR A 89 -16.60 -11.51 -1.93
C TYR A 89 -15.57 -10.38 -2.11
N PRO A 90 -15.26 -9.97 -3.36
CA PRO A 90 -14.43 -8.81 -3.61
C PRO A 90 -15.07 -7.52 -3.11
N THR A 91 -14.25 -6.57 -2.68
CA THR A 91 -14.70 -5.28 -2.10
C THR A 91 -14.69 -4.12 -3.10
N ALA A 92 -14.47 -4.40 -4.40
CA ALA A 92 -14.30 -3.36 -5.41
C ALA A 92 -15.55 -2.48 -5.62
N CYS A 93 -16.75 -3.04 -5.48
CA CYS A 93 -18.01 -2.30 -5.62
C CYS A 93 -18.24 -1.25 -4.52
N CYS A 94 -17.51 -1.30 -3.40
CA CYS A 94 -17.49 -0.19 -2.45
C CYS A 94 -17.03 1.11 -3.12
N LEU A 95 -16.15 1.05 -4.13
CA LEU A 95 -15.64 2.22 -4.83
C LEU A 95 -16.74 2.98 -5.58
N ASP A 96 -17.79 2.30 -6.03
CA ASP A 96 -18.93 2.90 -6.72
C ASP A 96 -19.70 3.81 -5.76
N ALA A 97 -20.05 3.29 -4.58
CA ALA A 97 -20.73 4.04 -3.54
C ALA A 97 -19.84 5.16 -2.96
N LEU A 98 -18.56 4.90 -2.70
CA LEU A 98 -17.64 5.95 -2.28
C LEU A 98 -17.63 7.11 -3.28
N THR A 99 -17.55 6.82 -4.58
CA THR A 99 -17.50 7.83 -5.63
C THR A 99 -18.82 8.59 -5.76
N LEU A 100 -19.92 7.88 -5.92
CA LEU A 100 -21.22 8.47 -6.24
C LEU A 100 -21.90 9.15 -5.07
N ILE A 101 -21.63 8.71 -3.83
CA ILE A 101 -22.25 9.29 -2.64
C ILE A 101 -21.40 10.44 -2.10
N SER A 102 -20.07 10.28 -1.99
CA SER A 102 -19.20 11.36 -1.51
C SER A 102 -18.88 12.41 -2.58
N GLY A 103 -18.92 12.04 -3.86
CA GLY A 103 -18.46 12.87 -4.96
C GLY A 103 -16.93 12.97 -5.10
N CYS A 104 -16.17 12.28 -4.24
CA CYS A 104 -14.71 12.13 -4.36
C CYS A 104 -14.36 11.13 -5.45
N SER A 105 -13.29 11.35 -6.20
CA SER A 105 -12.91 10.46 -7.30
C SER A 105 -11.40 10.43 -7.51
N LYS A 106 -10.93 9.36 -8.17
CA LYS A 106 -9.54 9.25 -8.59
C LYS A 106 -9.14 10.40 -9.52
N SER A 107 -10.04 10.82 -10.41
CA SER A 107 -9.79 11.92 -11.36
C SER A 107 -9.65 13.28 -10.67
N LYS A 108 -10.33 13.50 -9.55
CA LYS A 108 -10.16 14.68 -8.69
C LYS A 108 -8.96 14.58 -7.75
N GLY A 109 -8.28 13.44 -7.72
CA GLY A 109 -7.14 13.17 -6.84
C GLY A 109 -7.51 13.11 -5.36
N ASN A 110 -8.78 12.95 -5.00
CA ASN A 110 -9.27 12.97 -3.61
C ASN A 110 -10.02 11.68 -3.21
N LEU A 111 -9.96 10.64 -4.04
CA LEU A 111 -10.20 9.25 -3.65
C LEU A 111 -8.93 8.45 -3.94
N VAL A 112 -8.27 7.98 -2.89
CA VAL A 112 -7.01 7.21 -2.98
C VAL A 112 -7.25 5.80 -2.50
N VAL A 113 -6.99 4.84 -3.39
CA VAL A 113 -7.12 3.42 -3.09
C VAL A 113 -5.73 2.84 -2.87
N VAL A 114 -5.43 2.44 -1.65
CA VAL A 114 -4.11 1.91 -1.29
C VAL A 114 -4.08 0.39 -1.39
N GLN A 115 -2.99 -0.13 -1.97
CA GLN A 115 -2.74 -1.55 -2.09
C GLN A 115 -2.61 -2.20 -0.71
N ARG A 116 -3.37 -3.26 -0.49
CA ARG A 116 -3.31 -4.08 0.72
C ARG A 116 -3.33 -5.56 0.37
N SER A 117 -3.00 -6.39 1.36
CA SER A 117 -3.18 -7.83 1.25
C SER A 117 -4.68 -8.15 1.28
N LYS A 118 -5.12 -9.13 0.48
CA LYS A 118 -6.55 -9.52 0.39
C LYS A 118 -7.18 -10.01 1.70
N TRP A 119 -6.36 -10.26 2.72
CA TRP A 119 -6.72 -10.88 3.99
C TRP A 119 -6.88 -9.84 5.11
N LEU A 120 -6.60 -8.56 4.82
CA LEU A 120 -6.74 -7.48 5.78
C LEU A 120 -8.20 -7.02 5.86
N PRO A 121 -8.64 -6.47 7.01
CA PRO A 121 -9.97 -5.90 7.14
C PRO A 121 -10.19 -4.74 6.17
N LEU A 122 -11.39 -4.66 5.59
CA LEU A 122 -11.83 -3.53 4.77
C LEU A 122 -12.03 -2.28 5.63
N TRP A 123 -11.50 -1.14 5.20
CA TRP A 123 -11.66 0.13 5.89
C TRP A 123 -11.82 1.34 4.97
N PHE A 124 -12.35 2.42 5.54
CA PHE A 124 -12.53 3.71 4.88
C PHE A 124 -12.07 4.82 5.83
N ALA A 125 -11.35 5.81 5.33
CA ALA A 125 -10.98 7.01 6.05
C ALA A 125 -11.36 8.26 5.25
N PHE A 126 -11.86 9.27 5.94
CA PHE A 126 -12.32 10.53 5.35
C PHE A 126 -11.62 11.66 6.10
N TYR A 127 -10.74 12.40 5.42
CA TYR A 127 -10.00 13.52 5.99
C TYR A 127 -10.54 14.84 5.44
N SER A 128 -10.76 15.82 6.33
CA SER A 128 -11.15 17.18 5.99
C SER A 128 -9.96 18.12 6.09
N ARG A 129 -9.59 18.74 4.97
CA ARG A 129 -8.59 19.82 4.92
C ARG A 129 -8.98 21.02 5.78
N ASP A 130 -10.27 21.36 5.83
CA ASP A 130 -10.76 22.55 6.55
C ASP A 130 -10.57 22.46 8.07
N THR A 131 -10.64 21.24 8.62
CA THR A 131 -10.63 21.02 10.08
C THR A 131 -9.43 20.21 10.58
N GLY A 132 -8.72 19.53 9.68
CA GLY A 132 -7.72 18.53 10.02
C GLY A 132 -8.31 17.24 10.60
N MET A 133 -9.63 17.10 10.66
CA MET A 133 -10.32 15.95 11.25
C MET A 133 -10.38 14.79 10.26
N CYS A 134 -10.19 13.57 10.77
CA CYS A 134 -10.30 12.33 10.03
C CYS A 134 -11.30 11.40 10.71
N VAL A 135 -12.29 10.93 9.95
CA VAL A 135 -13.17 9.83 10.34
C VAL A 135 -12.63 8.55 9.75
N TYR A 136 -12.35 7.56 10.58
CA TYR A 136 -11.96 6.21 10.18
C TYR A 136 -13.07 5.24 10.55
N VAL A 137 -13.42 4.34 9.62
CA VAL A 137 -14.34 3.24 9.85
C VAL A 137 -13.76 1.93 9.32
N GLN A 138 -13.87 0.86 10.10
CA GLN A 138 -13.45 -0.49 9.71
C GLN A 138 -14.67 -1.41 9.70
N ALA A 139 -14.86 -2.14 8.61
CA ALA A 139 -15.99 -3.03 8.44
C ALA A 139 -15.90 -4.27 9.35
N ASN A 140 -17.03 -4.68 9.90
CA ASN A 140 -17.18 -5.99 10.52
C ASN A 140 -17.26 -7.06 9.44
N SER A 141 -16.17 -7.79 9.24
CA SER A 141 -16.04 -8.72 8.11
C SER A 141 -16.98 -9.92 8.24
N ALA A 142 -17.30 -10.33 9.48
CA ALA A 142 -18.19 -11.47 9.73
C ALA A 142 -19.66 -11.12 9.46
N ILE A 143 -20.12 -9.95 9.93
CA ILE A 143 -21.47 -9.46 9.63
C ILE A 143 -21.63 -9.25 8.13
N LEU A 144 -20.65 -8.61 7.49
CA LEU A 144 -20.68 -8.37 6.06
C LEU A 144 -20.71 -9.68 5.26
N ALA A 145 -19.92 -10.69 5.63
CA ALA A 145 -19.95 -12.00 5.00
C ALA A 145 -21.34 -12.66 5.11
N SER A 146 -21.92 -12.67 6.31
CA SER A 146 -23.24 -13.27 6.56
C SER A 146 -24.34 -12.61 5.73
N TYR A 147 -24.30 -11.29 5.58
CA TYR A 147 -25.28 -10.57 4.75
C TYR A 147 -25.03 -10.75 3.26
N MET A 148 -23.78 -10.87 2.83
CA MET A 148 -23.46 -11.22 1.43
C MET A 148 -23.95 -12.62 1.07
N ASP A 149 -23.76 -13.61 1.96
CA ASP A 149 -24.30 -14.97 1.78
C ASP A 149 -25.82 -14.94 1.66
N ALA A 150 -26.51 -14.32 2.61
CA ALA A 150 -27.97 -14.20 2.58
C ALA A 150 -28.48 -13.45 1.35
N TRP A 151 -27.76 -12.40 0.93
CA TRP A 151 -28.10 -11.62 -0.25
C TRP A 151 -27.92 -12.43 -1.53
N GLU A 152 -26.88 -13.27 -1.67
CA GLU A 152 -26.72 -14.11 -2.87
C GLU A 152 -27.79 -15.20 -2.98
N GLU A 153 -28.17 -15.82 -1.86
CA GLU A 153 -29.06 -16.98 -1.83
C GLU A 153 -30.55 -16.62 -2.00
N THR A 154 -30.95 -15.40 -1.64
CA THR A 154 -32.35 -14.96 -1.70
C THR A 154 -32.77 -14.43 -3.08
N GLU A 155 -34.03 -14.60 -3.46
CA GLU A 155 -34.65 -13.85 -4.55
C GLU A 155 -35.13 -12.47 -4.07
N ASP A 156 -35.52 -12.35 -2.79
CA ASP A 156 -35.95 -11.10 -2.17
C ASP A 156 -34.74 -10.29 -1.69
N LYS A 157 -34.06 -9.63 -2.63
CA LYS A 157 -32.88 -8.78 -2.35
C LYS A 157 -33.23 -7.61 -1.44
N LEU A 158 -34.41 -7.02 -1.62
CA LEU A 158 -34.85 -5.83 -0.90
C LEU A 158 -34.92 -6.07 0.61
N SER A 159 -35.48 -7.20 1.05
CA SER A 159 -35.55 -7.54 2.48
C SER A 159 -34.16 -7.61 3.12
N ILE A 160 -33.15 -8.16 2.42
CA ILE A 160 -31.78 -8.23 2.94
C ILE A 160 -31.11 -6.86 2.96
N GLN A 161 -31.33 -6.05 1.92
CA GLN A 161 -30.84 -4.67 1.85
C GLN A 161 -31.40 -3.82 3.01
N GLN A 162 -32.72 -3.86 3.23
CA GLN A 162 -33.38 -3.16 4.33
C GLN A 162 -32.91 -3.66 5.69
N ALA A 163 -32.80 -4.99 5.87
CA ALA A 163 -32.29 -5.56 7.12
C ALA A 163 -30.86 -5.12 7.41
N PHE A 164 -29.99 -5.05 6.40
CA PHE A 164 -28.61 -4.57 6.55
C PHE A 164 -28.57 -3.08 6.89
N MET A 165 -29.39 -2.26 6.23
CA MET A 165 -29.47 -0.83 6.50
C MET A 165 -29.99 -0.51 7.90
N ASN A 166 -30.86 -1.35 8.45
CA ASN A 166 -31.42 -1.18 9.79
C ASN A 166 -30.49 -1.63 10.92
N LEU A 167 -29.37 -2.30 10.62
CA LEU A 167 -28.38 -2.63 11.64
C LEU A 167 -27.78 -1.36 12.25
N PRO A 168 -27.51 -1.32 13.56
CA PRO A 168 -26.80 -0.20 14.16
C PRO A 168 -25.34 -0.14 13.67
N ASP A 169 -24.74 1.05 13.69
CA ASP A 169 -23.40 1.29 13.14
C ASP A 169 -22.32 0.45 13.86
N GLU A 170 -22.46 0.23 15.16
CA GLU A 170 -21.56 -0.59 15.97
C GLU A 170 -21.59 -2.09 15.64
N GLU A 171 -22.64 -2.58 14.98
CA GLU A 171 -22.67 -3.95 14.46
C GLU A 171 -21.99 -4.05 13.10
N VAL A 172 -22.19 -3.05 12.25
CA VAL A 172 -21.62 -3.00 10.89
C VAL A 172 -20.16 -2.62 10.86
N PHE A 173 -19.71 -1.78 11.80
CA PHE A 173 -18.34 -1.30 11.90
C PHE A 173 -17.71 -1.75 13.22
N GLU A 174 -16.67 -2.59 13.12
CA GLU A 174 -15.86 -2.99 14.27
C GLU A 174 -15.13 -1.81 14.93
N LYS A 175 -14.90 -0.74 14.15
CA LYS A 175 -14.22 0.45 14.62
C LYS A 175 -14.75 1.68 13.93
N ILE A 176 -15.03 2.71 14.72
CA ILE A 176 -15.30 4.07 14.28
C ILE A 176 -14.43 4.99 15.13
N ALA A 177 -13.55 5.76 14.50
CA ALA A 177 -12.67 6.71 15.18
C ALA A 177 -12.73 8.08 14.52
N VAL A 178 -12.60 9.14 15.31
CA VAL A 178 -12.59 10.52 14.84
C VAL A 178 -11.40 11.21 15.48
N GLU A 179 -10.44 11.64 14.68
CA GLU A 179 -9.19 12.18 15.18
C GLU A 179 -8.72 13.38 14.36
N ASN A 180 -8.12 14.37 15.02
CA ASN A 180 -7.40 15.42 14.30
C ASN A 180 -6.01 14.91 13.91
N ILE A 181 -5.75 14.86 12.61
CA ILE A 181 -4.50 14.36 12.02
C ILE A 181 -3.81 15.41 11.16
N SER A 182 -4.14 16.69 11.33
CA SER A 182 -3.43 17.77 10.65
C SER A 182 -1.92 17.67 10.91
N ALA A 183 -1.11 17.87 9.86
CA ALA A 183 0.34 17.75 9.96
C ALA A 183 0.92 18.68 11.05
N GLU A 184 0.35 19.88 11.20
CA GLU A 184 0.71 20.83 12.26
C GLU A 184 0.53 20.25 13.66
N LEU A 185 -0.62 19.63 13.95
CA LEU A 185 -0.89 19.01 15.25
C LEU A 185 0.03 17.82 15.50
N LEU A 186 0.18 16.94 14.50
CA LEU A 186 1.02 15.75 14.60
C LEU A 186 2.49 16.11 14.88
N LEU A 187 3.00 17.17 14.24
CA LEU A 187 4.38 17.61 14.40
C LEU A 187 4.61 18.47 15.65
N SER A 188 3.57 19.12 16.18
CA SER A 188 3.67 19.92 17.41
C SER A 188 3.41 19.14 18.70
N LYS A 189 2.66 18.03 18.62
CA LYS A 189 2.31 17.17 19.78
C LYS A 189 2.50 15.68 19.47
N PRO A 190 3.71 15.23 19.09
CA PRO A 190 3.92 13.89 18.59
C PRO A 190 3.72 12.80 19.67
N GLU A 191 4.03 13.07 20.94
CA GLU A 191 3.82 12.10 22.02
C GLU A 191 2.34 11.72 22.18
N ALA A 192 1.44 12.71 22.11
CA ALA A 192 0.00 12.49 22.22
C ALA A 192 -0.55 11.67 21.03
N TRP A 193 -0.03 11.89 19.82
CA TRP A 193 -0.39 11.06 18.68
C TRP A 193 0.21 9.66 18.77
N HIS A 194 1.42 9.54 19.33
CA HIS A 194 2.09 8.25 19.44
C HIS A 194 1.31 7.27 20.32
N GLU A 195 0.72 7.74 21.43
CA GLU A 195 -0.20 6.92 22.24
C GLU A 195 -1.36 6.37 21.40
N LYS A 196 -1.95 7.19 20.54
CA LYS A 196 -3.03 6.76 19.62
C LYS A 196 -2.54 5.77 18.57
N MET A 197 -1.30 5.95 18.09
CA MET A 197 -0.66 5.03 17.17
C MET A 197 -0.41 3.65 17.81
N GLU A 198 0.03 3.60 19.06
CA GLU A 198 0.19 2.35 19.81
C GLU A 198 -1.15 1.66 20.09
N ASN A 199 -2.18 2.46 20.41
CA ASN A 199 -3.55 1.97 20.64
C ASN A 199 -4.29 1.59 19.36
N LYS A 200 -3.67 1.77 18.18
CA LYS A 200 -4.24 1.44 16.88
C LYS A 200 -5.64 2.03 16.67
N VAL A 201 -5.78 3.34 16.91
CA VAL A 201 -7.07 4.04 16.77
C VAL A 201 -7.65 3.93 15.35
N PHE A 202 -6.82 3.68 14.34
CA PHE A 202 -7.22 3.40 12.95
C PHE A 202 -6.94 1.96 12.53
N GLY A 203 -6.99 1.02 13.46
CA GLY A 203 -6.85 -0.41 13.17
C GLY A 203 -5.45 -0.82 12.69
N GLY A 204 -4.41 -0.01 12.95
CA GLY A 204 -3.06 -0.25 12.43
C GLY A 204 -2.77 0.48 11.11
N ASN A 205 -3.70 1.31 10.63
CA ASN A 205 -3.55 2.10 9.39
C ASN A 205 -3.04 3.53 9.66
N GLU A 206 -2.61 3.84 10.88
CA GLU A 206 -2.32 5.21 11.32
C GLU A 206 -1.25 5.85 10.45
N PHE A 207 -0.14 5.15 10.22
CA PHE A 207 0.97 5.69 9.43
C PHE A 207 0.59 5.90 7.95
N SER A 208 -0.19 4.98 7.37
CA SER A 208 -0.72 5.11 6.01
C SER A 208 -1.61 6.34 5.87
N ILE A 209 -2.56 6.50 6.79
CA ILE A 209 -3.55 7.58 6.73
C ILE A 209 -2.89 8.94 6.95
N ILE A 210 -2.08 9.11 8.01
CA ILE A 210 -1.50 10.43 8.33
C ILE A 210 -0.52 10.91 7.26
N THR A 211 0.27 10.01 6.67
CA THR A 211 1.29 10.41 5.68
C THR A 211 0.66 10.79 4.36
N ILE A 212 -0.35 10.03 3.89
CA ILE A 212 -1.07 10.36 2.66
C ILE A 212 -1.90 11.63 2.84
N ALA A 213 -2.65 11.74 3.95
CA ALA A 213 -3.46 12.93 4.23
C ALA A 213 -2.61 14.19 4.29
N ALA A 214 -1.48 14.18 5.01
CA ALA A 214 -0.61 15.34 5.12
C ALA A 214 0.00 15.77 3.77
N CYS A 215 0.44 14.83 2.94
CA CYS A 215 1.03 15.17 1.64
C CYS A 215 -0.04 15.61 0.62
N TRP A 216 -1.25 15.01 0.69
CA TRP A 216 -2.43 15.44 -0.08
C TRP A 216 -2.87 16.85 0.29
N ASP A 217 -2.86 17.17 1.58
CA ASP A 217 -3.21 18.50 2.07
C ASP A 217 -2.25 19.59 1.55
N LYS A 218 -0.97 19.24 1.45
CA LYS A 218 0.09 20.08 0.88
C LYS A 218 0.03 20.21 -0.67
N GLY A 219 -0.74 19.38 -1.35
CA GLY A 219 -0.79 19.30 -2.81
C GLY A 219 0.10 18.19 -3.35
N LEU A 220 -0.41 16.96 -3.30
CA LEU A 220 0.32 15.74 -3.65
C LEU A 220 0.53 15.62 -5.17
N PRO A 221 1.78 15.54 -5.67
CA PRO A 221 2.04 15.33 -7.09
C PRO A 221 1.53 13.99 -7.58
N TYR A 222 1.12 13.93 -8.84
CA TYR A 222 0.46 12.75 -9.42
C TYR A 222 1.33 11.49 -9.33
N GLU A 223 2.62 11.58 -9.65
CA GLU A 223 3.54 10.44 -9.58
C GLU A 223 3.70 9.92 -8.14
N LEU A 224 3.73 10.83 -7.15
CA LEU A 224 3.79 10.45 -5.74
C LEU A 224 2.47 9.83 -5.27
N LEU A 225 1.33 10.30 -5.76
CA LEU A 225 0.03 9.68 -5.52
C LEU A 225 -0.01 8.25 -6.08
N LYS A 226 0.43 8.04 -7.33
CA LYS A 226 0.51 6.70 -7.95
C LYS A 226 1.43 5.77 -7.16
N ALA A 227 2.59 6.28 -6.75
CA ALA A 227 3.52 5.53 -5.92
C ALA A 227 2.91 5.18 -4.54
N ALA A 228 2.15 6.09 -3.93
CA ALA A 228 1.48 5.86 -2.66
C ALA A 228 0.31 4.88 -2.75
N GLU A 229 -0.45 4.86 -3.86
CA GLU A 229 -1.47 3.84 -4.13
C GLU A 229 -0.85 2.43 -4.11
N LEU A 230 0.35 2.24 -4.67
CA LEU A 230 1.05 0.95 -4.63
C LEU A 230 1.74 0.68 -3.27
N HIS A 231 2.47 1.66 -2.75
CA HIS A 231 3.31 1.50 -1.56
C HIS A 231 2.51 1.55 -0.24
N ASN A 232 1.26 2.03 -0.28
CA ASN A 232 0.27 2.17 0.80
C ASN A 232 0.53 3.22 1.89
N HIS A 233 1.59 4.01 1.76
CA HIS A 233 1.89 5.15 2.63
C HIS A 233 2.92 6.03 1.94
N ILE A 234 3.14 7.25 2.45
CA ILE A 234 4.22 8.11 1.97
C ILE A 234 5.34 8.16 3.01
N CYS A 235 6.55 7.82 2.59
CA CYS A 235 7.75 7.95 3.41
C CYS A 235 8.87 8.59 2.59
N PRO A 236 9.93 9.10 3.22
CA PRO A 236 11.05 9.71 2.50
C PRO A 236 11.71 8.77 1.49
N GLY A 237 11.68 7.45 1.74
CA GLY A 237 12.14 6.46 0.77
C GLY A 237 11.30 6.45 -0.51
N LEU A 238 9.97 6.55 -0.40
CA LEU A 238 9.09 6.63 -1.56
C LEU A 238 9.27 7.96 -2.30
N THR A 239 9.29 9.08 -1.56
CA THR A 239 9.52 10.42 -2.13
C THR A 239 10.88 10.52 -2.84
N SER A 240 11.92 9.88 -2.31
CA SER A 240 13.23 9.78 -3.00
C SER A 240 13.13 9.06 -4.35
N GLY A 241 12.21 8.09 -4.50
CA GLY A 241 11.95 7.46 -5.78
C GLY A 241 11.36 8.41 -6.80
N VAL A 242 10.42 9.27 -6.38
CA VAL A 242 9.85 10.31 -7.25
C VAL A 242 10.89 11.37 -7.62
N LEU A 243 11.76 11.77 -6.70
CA LEU A 243 12.89 12.65 -7.01
C LEU A 243 13.84 12.02 -8.04
N ILE A 244 14.14 10.73 -7.92
CA ILE A 244 14.97 10.01 -8.89
C ILE A 244 14.25 9.90 -10.25
N ILE A 245 12.93 9.67 -10.28
CA ILE A 245 12.13 9.72 -11.51
C ILE A 245 12.29 11.08 -12.20
N LYS A 246 12.10 12.18 -11.47
CA LYS A 246 12.25 13.53 -12.02
C LYS A 246 13.67 13.80 -12.53
N TYR A 247 14.69 13.31 -11.83
CA TYR A 247 16.07 13.38 -12.29
C TYR A 247 16.28 12.59 -13.59
N LEU A 248 15.76 11.37 -13.69
CA LEU A 248 15.89 10.56 -14.92
C LEU A 248 15.15 11.20 -16.09
N ASP A 249 13.96 11.76 -15.87
CA ASP A 249 13.20 12.47 -16.90
C ASP A 249 13.96 13.70 -17.45
N GLN A 250 14.86 14.29 -16.66
CA GLN A 250 15.70 15.43 -17.06
C GLN A 250 17.03 15.00 -17.70
N HIS A 251 17.68 13.97 -17.14
CA HIS A 251 19.09 13.62 -17.46
C HIS A 251 19.22 12.36 -18.32
N LEU A 252 18.20 11.52 -18.38
CA LEU A 252 18.17 10.30 -19.19
C LEU A 252 16.80 10.07 -19.86
N PRO A 253 16.18 11.08 -20.51
CA PRO A 253 14.80 11.01 -20.96
C PRO A 253 14.58 9.88 -21.96
N ILE A 254 13.42 9.23 -21.87
CA ILE A 254 12.85 8.41 -22.95
C ILE A 254 12.35 9.36 -24.03
N GLU A 255 12.93 9.26 -25.22
CA GLU A 255 12.66 10.16 -26.36
C GLU A 255 11.85 9.46 -27.46
N GLU A 256 12.00 8.13 -27.56
CA GLU A 256 11.47 7.34 -28.67
C GLU A 256 10.56 6.21 -28.23
N VAL A 257 9.57 5.90 -29.07
CA VAL A 257 8.71 4.72 -28.89
C VAL A 257 9.55 3.45 -29.06
N GLY A 258 9.70 2.68 -27.99
CA GLY A 258 10.53 1.46 -27.97
C GLY A 258 11.68 1.53 -26.97
N GLN A 259 11.98 2.73 -26.46
CA GLN A 259 12.84 2.92 -25.29
C GLN A 259 12.07 2.63 -24.00
N GLU A 260 12.77 2.10 -22.99
CA GLU A 260 12.22 1.89 -21.66
C GLU A 260 13.29 1.97 -20.57
N TYR A 261 12.86 2.17 -19.33
CA TYR A 261 13.76 2.03 -18.18
C TYR A 261 13.84 0.59 -17.68
N VAL A 262 15.07 0.10 -17.57
CA VAL A 262 15.42 -1.13 -16.84
C VAL A 262 16.14 -0.75 -15.55
N ILE A 263 15.58 -1.15 -14.41
CA ILE A 263 16.04 -0.74 -13.08
C ILE A 263 16.81 -1.88 -12.40
N LEU A 264 18.02 -1.62 -11.93
CA LEU A 264 18.70 -2.48 -10.97
C LEU A 264 18.58 -1.83 -9.60
N ALA A 265 17.64 -2.34 -8.81
CA ALA A 265 17.36 -1.93 -7.44
C ALA A 265 18.39 -2.55 -6.50
N VAL A 266 19.55 -1.88 -6.38
CA VAL A 266 20.71 -2.36 -5.62
C VAL A 266 21.33 -1.21 -4.81
N PRO A 267 21.09 -1.08 -3.50
CA PRO A 267 20.15 -1.86 -2.70
C PRO A 267 18.69 -1.42 -2.95
N PRO A 268 17.71 -2.29 -2.67
CA PRO A 268 16.31 -1.92 -2.73
C PRO A 268 15.85 -1.17 -1.48
N TRP A 269 14.93 -0.22 -1.67
CA TRP A 269 14.09 0.35 -0.62
C TRP A 269 12.79 0.90 -1.22
N CYS A 270 11.98 1.62 -0.44
CA CYS A 270 10.67 2.15 -0.85
C CYS A 270 10.65 2.91 -2.19
N LYS A 271 11.78 3.47 -2.66
CA LYS A 271 11.87 4.13 -3.96
C LYS A 271 11.50 3.22 -5.13
N ASP A 272 11.74 1.92 -4.97
CA ASP A 272 11.63 0.99 -6.09
C ASP A 272 10.17 0.77 -6.48
N ASP A 273 9.25 0.90 -5.52
CA ASP A 273 7.82 0.89 -5.79
C ASP A 273 7.37 2.12 -6.60
N ALA A 274 8.08 3.25 -6.53
CA ALA A 274 7.79 4.40 -7.39
C ALA A 274 8.04 4.07 -8.87
N PHE A 275 9.14 3.38 -9.21
CA PHE A 275 9.41 2.98 -10.60
C PHE A 275 8.42 1.92 -11.08
N GLN A 276 7.97 1.02 -10.20
CA GLN A 276 6.92 0.06 -10.54
C GLN A 276 5.60 0.77 -10.85
N ALA A 277 5.22 1.76 -10.03
CA ALA A 277 3.96 2.48 -10.17
C ALA A 277 3.94 3.47 -11.35
N VAL A 278 5.06 4.13 -11.64
CA VAL A 278 5.14 5.24 -12.60
C VAL A 278 5.69 4.80 -13.96
N TYR A 279 6.78 4.03 -13.98
CA TYR A 279 7.43 3.59 -15.23
C TYR A 279 7.01 2.21 -15.69
N ASP A 280 6.13 1.52 -14.95
CA ASP A 280 5.78 0.12 -15.22
C ASP A 280 6.99 -0.84 -15.18
N SER A 281 8.03 -0.45 -14.43
CA SER A 281 9.29 -1.20 -14.32
C SER A 281 9.18 -2.30 -13.26
N THR A 282 8.35 -3.32 -13.49
CA THR A 282 8.13 -4.40 -12.51
C THR A 282 9.10 -5.57 -12.70
N VAL A 283 9.32 -6.32 -11.61
CA VAL A 283 10.15 -7.55 -11.62
C VAL A 283 9.58 -8.60 -12.57
N GLY A 284 8.27 -8.82 -12.54
CA GLY A 284 7.59 -9.79 -13.40
C GLY A 284 7.68 -9.46 -14.90
N LYS A 285 7.68 -8.16 -15.24
CA LYS A 285 7.92 -7.68 -16.61
C LYS A 285 9.39 -7.70 -17.01
N ARG A 286 10.27 -8.19 -16.14
CA ARG A 286 11.74 -8.23 -16.31
C ARG A 286 12.37 -6.86 -16.55
N LYS A 287 11.69 -5.79 -16.11
CA LYS A 287 12.17 -4.40 -16.18
C LYS A 287 12.79 -3.93 -14.87
N MET A 288 12.80 -4.78 -13.84
CA MET A 288 13.51 -4.54 -12.60
C MET A 288 14.22 -5.80 -12.12
N THR A 289 15.42 -5.62 -11.57
CA THR A 289 16.16 -6.66 -10.83
C THR A 289 16.47 -6.13 -9.43
N VAL A 290 16.13 -6.90 -8.40
CA VAL A 290 16.27 -6.51 -6.99
C VAL A 290 17.42 -7.27 -6.36
N MET A 291 18.41 -6.56 -5.80
CA MET A 291 19.62 -7.15 -5.22
C MET A 291 19.99 -6.45 -3.91
N MET A 292 20.03 -7.21 -2.81
CA MET A 292 20.45 -6.68 -1.50
C MET A 292 21.98 -6.51 -1.45
N LEU A 293 22.45 -5.46 -0.77
CA LEU A 293 23.83 -5.36 -0.32
C LEU A 293 23.93 -5.72 1.16
N SER A 294 24.94 -6.51 1.51
CA SER A 294 25.29 -6.77 2.91
C SER A 294 25.87 -5.52 3.58
N LYS A 295 25.86 -5.49 4.93
CA LYS A 295 26.51 -4.41 5.68
C LYS A 295 28.01 -4.28 5.38
N GLN A 296 28.67 -5.38 5.01
CA GLN A 296 30.09 -5.35 4.63
C GLN A 296 30.27 -4.73 3.23
N GLN A 297 29.43 -5.12 2.27
CA GLN A 297 29.44 -4.54 0.92
C GLN A 297 29.14 -3.04 0.95
N ILE A 298 28.16 -2.60 1.76
CA ILE A 298 27.86 -1.17 1.92
C ILE A 298 29.09 -0.39 2.42
N LYS A 299 29.91 -0.97 3.32
CA LYS A 299 31.14 -0.34 3.83
C LYS A 299 32.30 -0.33 2.81
N GLN A 300 32.21 -1.15 1.76
CA GLN A 300 33.21 -1.24 0.70
C GLN A 300 32.93 -0.27 -0.44
N LEU A 301 31.75 0.35 -0.47
CA LEU A 301 31.45 1.42 -1.41
C LEU A 301 32.38 2.63 -1.14
N PRO A 302 32.89 3.27 -2.19
CA PRO A 302 33.63 4.52 -2.04
C PRO A 302 32.71 5.64 -1.55
N GLU A 303 33.29 6.74 -1.07
CA GLU A 303 32.55 7.83 -0.40
C GLU A 303 31.48 8.44 -1.33
N GLU A 304 31.79 8.62 -2.60
CA GLU A 304 30.89 9.11 -3.65
C GLU A 304 29.70 8.18 -3.91
N ALA A 305 29.82 6.88 -3.60
CA ALA A 305 28.79 5.87 -3.78
C ALA A 305 28.16 5.39 -2.46
N LYS A 306 28.53 5.97 -1.30
CA LYS A 306 28.09 5.50 0.03
C LYS A 306 26.57 5.45 0.20
N ASN A 307 25.87 6.32 -0.53
CA ASN A 307 24.40 6.44 -0.55
C ASN A 307 23.82 6.04 -1.91
N VAL A 308 24.46 5.10 -2.62
CA VAL A 308 23.99 4.64 -3.93
C VAL A 308 22.53 4.16 -3.87
N ALA A 309 21.75 4.56 -4.86
CA ALA A 309 20.34 4.27 -5.02
C ALA A 309 20.07 3.20 -6.07
N GLY A 310 20.97 2.95 -7.00
CA GLY A 310 20.81 1.86 -7.96
C GLY A 310 21.46 2.18 -9.27
N ILE A 311 21.11 1.39 -10.27
CA ILE A 311 21.55 1.56 -11.64
C ILE A 311 20.31 1.65 -12.52
N TYR A 312 20.25 2.68 -13.34
CA TYR A 312 19.09 3.07 -14.11
C TYR A 312 19.47 3.08 -15.57
N VAL A 313 18.88 2.17 -16.35
CA VAL A 313 19.24 1.95 -17.74
C VAL A 313 18.12 2.45 -18.63
N LYS A 314 18.39 3.44 -19.49
CA LYS A 314 17.56 3.69 -20.68
C LYS A 314 17.94 2.65 -21.73
N TRP A 315 17.03 1.75 -22.03
CA TRP A 315 17.24 0.63 -22.94
C TRP A 315 16.47 0.84 -24.25
N ASP A 316 17.17 0.77 -25.37
CA ASP A 316 16.57 0.76 -26.71
C ASP A 316 16.44 -0.69 -27.20
N LYS A 317 15.20 -1.16 -27.34
CA LYS A 317 14.92 -2.52 -27.79
C LYS A 317 15.27 -2.76 -29.24
N SER A 318 15.17 -1.73 -30.08
CA SER A 318 15.42 -1.85 -31.52
C SER A 318 16.91 -1.98 -31.82
N GLU A 319 17.73 -1.24 -31.08
CA GLU A 319 19.18 -1.28 -31.21
C GLU A 319 19.83 -2.40 -30.39
N GLY A 320 19.15 -2.89 -29.35
CA GLY A 320 19.72 -3.84 -28.41
C GLY A 320 20.87 -3.25 -27.59
N LYS A 321 20.75 -1.95 -27.29
CA LYS A 321 21.75 -1.12 -26.59
C LYS A 321 21.05 -0.21 -25.59
N GLY A 322 21.82 0.39 -24.70
CA GLY A 322 21.31 1.35 -23.75
C GLY A 322 22.40 2.25 -23.17
N TYR A 323 21.96 3.12 -22.28
CA TYR A 323 22.83 4.00 -21.51
C TYR A 323 22.39 3.97 -20.05
N ALA A 324 23.35 3.88 -19.14
CA ALA A 324 23.10 3.64 -17.73
C ALA A 324 23.68 4.74 -16.85
N LEU A 325 22.93 5.08 -15.80
CA LEU A 325 23.39 5.94 -14.71
C LEU A 325 23.41 5.15 -13.40
N VAL A 326 24.50 5.23 -12.66
CA VAL A 326 24.55 4.88 -11.24
C VAL A 326 24.23 6.15 -10.46
N LEU A 327 23.12 6.15 -9.72
CA LEU A 327 22.69 7.33 -8.96
C LEU A 327 22.86 7.12 -7.46
N ALA A 328 23.07 8.19 -6.71
CA ALA A 328 23.04 8.24 -5.25
C ALA A 328 22.01 9.26 -4.76
N PHE A 329 21.55 9.09 -3.52
CA PHE A 329 20.61 10.01 -2.86
C PHE A 329 21.22 10.62 -1.60
N ASP A 330 21.24 11.94 -1.48
CA ASP A 330 21.83 12.67 -0.35
C ASP A 330 20.91 12.66 0.88
N TRP A 331 20.97 11.54 1.59
CA TRP A 331 20.27 11.37 2.86
C TRP A 331 20.79 12.28 3.97
N ASP A 332 22.05 12.70 3.93
CA ASP A 332 22.64 13.54 4.98
C ASP A 332 22.04 14.94 4.88
N LYS A 333 22.00 15.51 3.66
CA LYS A 333 21.29 16.74 3.38
C LYS A 333 19.81 16.65 3.71
N ALA A 334 19.11 15.59 3.28
CA ALA A 334 17.70 15.39 3.59
C ALA A 334 17.42 15.40 5.11
N CYS A 335 18.28 14.76 5.91
CA CYS A 335 18.18 14.77 7.37
C CYS A 335 18.45 16.16 7.95
N ASN A 336 19.50 16.83 7.46
CA ASN A 336 19.92 18.14 7.92
C ASN A 336 18.83 19.21 7.72
N ILE A 337 18.28 19.33 6.51
CA ILE A 337 17.21 20.31 6.23
C ILE A 337 15.93 20.00 6.99
N SER A 338 15.70 18.72 7.32
CA SER A 338 14.55 18.29 8.10
C SER A 338 14.76 18.46 9.60
N GLY A 339 15.98 18.79 10.05
CA GLY A 339 16.32 18.88 11.47
C GLY A 339 16.02 17.59 12.22
N ILE A 340 16.37 16.43 11.63
CA ILE A 340 16.19 15.11 12.23
C ILE A 340 17.48 14.31 12.22
N GLU A 341 17.62 13.38 13.15
CA GLU A 341 18.76 12.46 13.19
C GLU A 341 18.43 11.17 12.43
N ARG A 342 19.39 10.63 11.68
CA ARG A 342 19.25 9.36 10.94
C ARG A 342 18.83 8.19 11.85
N ALA A 343 19.22 8.21 13.11
CA ALA A 343 18.88 7.18 14.10
C ALA A 343 17.37 7.11 14.40
N TRP A 344 16.65 8.22 14.25
CA TRP A 344 15.22 8.31 14.56
C TRP A 344 14.39 7.38 13.67
N PHE A 345 14.82 7.11 12.43
CA PHE A 345 14.15 6.16 11.55
C PHE A 345 14.07 4.73 12.11
N LYS A 346 14.93 4.38 13.07
CA LYS A 346 14.98 3.06 13.73
C LYS A 346 14.49 3.09 15.16
N ASP A 347 14.05 4.24 15.67
CA ASP A 347 13.51 4.35 17.02
C ASP A 347 12.02 3.99 17.04
N PHE A 348 11.73 2.71 16.84
CA PHE A 348 10.37 2.17 16.81
C PHE A 348 9.65 2.17 18.17
N LYS A 349 10.35 2.56 19.24
CA LYS A 349 9.82 2.59 20.61
C LYS A 349 9.29 3.97 21.01
N SER A 350 9.51 4.99 20.18
CA SER A 350 9.05 6.35 20.43
C SER A 350 8.39 6.93 19.19
N TYR A 351 7.83 8.13 19.30
CA TYR A 351 7.24 8.83 18.16
C TYR A 351 8.22 9.13 17.02
N LYS A 352 9.53 9.10 17.32
CA LYS A 352 10.58 9.56 16.41
C LYS A 352 10.58 8.83 15.08
N TRP A 353 10.23 7.53 15.03
CA TRP A 353 10.25 6.79 13.77
C TRP A 353 9.23 7.31 12.74
N TRP A 354 8.00 7.60 13.15
CA TRP A 354 6.96 8.09 12.23
C TRP A 354 7.09 9.60 12.05
N TYR A 355 7.46 10.33 13.11
CA TYR A 355 7.68 11.77 13.09
C TYR A 355 8.75 12.15 12.06
N ALA A 356 9.91 11.48 12.11
CA ALA A 356 11.00 11.71 11.17
C ALA A 356 10.56 11.48 9.72
N ARG A 357 9.75 10.44 9.47
CA ARG A 357 9.26 10.11 8.13
C ARG A 357 8.23 11.12 7.64
N LEU A 358 7.28 11.52 8.49
CA LEU A 358 6.27 12.53 8.14
C LEU A 358 6.94 13.87 7.84
N LYS A 359 7.78 14.37 8.75
CA LYS A 359 8.44 15.66 8.61
C LYS A 359 9.34 15.72 7.37
N MET A 360 10.22 14.74 7.19
CA MET A 360 11.10 14.70 6.02
C MET A 360 10.30 14.49 4.72
N GLY A 361 9.25 13.67 4.74
CA GLY A 361 8.40 13.47 3.55
C GLY A 361 7.77 14.77 3.07
N LEU A 362 7.22 15.57 3.98
CA LEU A 362 6.63 16.88 3.68
C LEU A 362 7.66 17.91 3.19
N ILE A 363 8.89 17.84 3.70
CA ILE A 363 9.97 18.74 3.26
C ILE A 363 10.47 18.32 1.88
N LEU A 364 10.72 17.02 1.64
CA LEU A 364 11.18 16.54 0.33
C LEU A 364 10.16 16.81 -0.78
N GLN A 365 8.86 16.86 -0.47
CA GLN A 365 7.83 17.25 -1.42
C GLN A 365 8.04 18.66 -1.99
N ASP A 366 8.63 19.60 -1.22
CA ASP A 366 8.95 20.95 -1.72
C ASP A 366 10.06 20.97 -2.78
N TYR A 367 10.78 19.86 -2.95
CA TYR A 367 11.92 19.76 -3.86
C TYR A 367 11.66 18.81 -5.04
N ILE A 368 10.42 18.33 -5.23
CA ILE A 368 10.10 17.40 -6.33
C ILE A 368 10.47 17.98 -7.71
N ASP A 369 10.40 19.31 -7.87
CA ASP A 369 10.77 20.00 -9.11
C ASP A 369 12.25 20.44 -9.13
N SER A 370 13.07 20.02 -8.16
CA SER A 370 14.51 20.31 -8.08
C SER A 370 15.28 19.07 -7.61
N PRO A 371 15.21 17.95 -8.36
CA PRO A 371 15.74 16.67 -7.91
C PRO A 371 17.27 16.65 -7.76
N GLU A 372 18.01 17.48 -8.48
CA GLU A 372 19.47 17.63 -8.38
C GLU A 372 19.94 18.08 -7.00
N GLU A 373 19.05 18.64 -6.18
CA GLU A 373 19.36 18.99 -4.80
C GLU A 373 19.66 17.74 -3.95
N PHE A 374 19.19 16.55 -4.34
CA PHE A 374 19.38 15.30 -3.59
C PHE A 374 19.90 14.14 -4.42
N VAL A 375 19.75 14.17 -5.75
CA VAL A 375 20.14 13.07 -6.63
C VAL A 375 21.41 13.45 -7.38
N THR A 376 22.40 12.56 -7.38
CA THR A 376 23.68 12.76 -8.07
C THR A 376 24.06 11.55 -8.90
N THR A 377 24.59 11.78 -10.11
CA THR A 377 25.25 10.74 -10.91
C THR A 377 26.62 10.40 -10.33
N VAL A 378 26.79 9.14 -9.91
CA VAL A 378 28.07 8.57 -9.44
C VAL A 378 28.92 8.10 -10.62
N MET A 379 28.27 7.48 -11.60
CA MET A 379 28.90 6.90 -12.78
C MET A 379 27.89 6.84 -13.92
N GLU A 380 28.36 6.99 -15.15
CA GLU A 380 27.59 6.79 -16.38
C GLU A 380 28.36 5.87 -17.34
N PHE A 381 27.65 5.03 -18.09
CA PHE A 381 28.28 4.11 -19.03
C PHE A 381 27.30 3.61 -20.11
N PRO A 382 27.79 3.31 -21.32
CA PRO A 382 26.98 2.66 -22.35
C PRO A 382 26.78 1.18 -22.02
N ILE A 383 25.67 0.61 -22.49
CA ILE A 383 25.46 -0.84 -22.55
C ILE A 383 25.32 -1.22 -24.02
N ASN A 384 26.25 -2.01 -24.53
CA ASN A 384 26.42 -2.25 -25.96
C ASN A 384 25.68 -3.49 -26.47
N SER A 385 25.11 -4.29 -25.57
CA SER A 385 24.40 -5.52 -25.93
C SER A 385 23.45 -6.00 -24.84
N SER A 386 22.45 -6.80 -25.23
CA SER A 386 21.57 -7.50 -24.28
C SER A 386 22.33 -8.42 -23.33
N SER A 387 23.45 -9.00 -23.77
CA SER A 387 24.32 -9.83 -22.93
C SER A 387 25.00 -9.03 -21.82
N GLU A 388 25.43 -7.80 -22.12
CA GLU A 388 26.04 -6.90 -21.14
C GLU A 388 25.01 -6.40 -20.11
N LEU A 389 23.79 -6.06 -20.55
CA LEU A 389 22.70 -5.78 -19.61
C LEU A 389 22.39 -7.00 -18.72
N THR A 390 22.40 -8.20 -19.32
CA THR A 390 22.07 -9.44 -18.61
C THR A 390 23.13 -9.77 -17.56
N SER A 391 24.43 -9.64 -17.86
CA SER A 391 25.51 -9.99 -16.93
C SER A 391 25.41 -9.19 -15.62
N LEU A 392 25.05 -7.90 -15.68
CA LEU A 392 24.85 -7.05 -14.51
C LEU A 392 23.65 -7.45 -13.63
N ARG A 393 22.77 -8.33 -14.12
CA ARG A 393 21.47 -8.66 -13.51
C ARG A 393 21.36 -10.12 -13.07
N LEU A 394 22.38 -10.93 -13.31
CA LEU A 394 22.36 -12.34 -12.97
C LEU A 394 22.37 -12.55 -11.45
N ALA A 395 21.70 -13.61 -11.00
CA ALA A 395 21.73 -14.01 -9.61
C ALA A 395 23.17 -14.29 -9.15
N GLY A 396 23.57 -13.72 -8.02
CA GLY A 396 24.92 -13.87 -7.47
C GLY A 396 25.94 -12.86 -8.02
N VAL A 397 25.59 -12.06 -9.03
CA VAL A 397 26.44 -10.96 -9.50
C VAL A 397 26.21 -9.72 -8.65
N ASN A 398 27.29 -9.06 -8.26
CA ASN A 398 27.23 -7.72 -7.70
C ASN A 398 27.61 -6.73 -8.81
N PRO A 399 26.64 -5.96 -9.37
CA PRO A 399 26.93 -5.07 -10.48
C PRO A 399 27.94 -3.98 -10.11
N TYR A 400 28.08 -3.60 -8.84
CA TYR A 400 29.10 -2.63 -8.43
C TYR A 400 30.52 -3.18 -8.50
N VAL A 401 30.70 -4.50 -8.36
CA VAL A 401 32.00 -5.14 -8.59
C VAL A 401 32.33 -5.18 -10.08
N GLU A 402 31.36 -5.58 -10.91
CA GLU A 402 31.53 -5.61 -12.37
C GLU A 402 31.85 -4.23 -12.94
N LEU A 403 31.26 -3.17 -12.38
CA LEU A 403 31.52 -1.77 -12.75
C LEU A 403 32.80 -1.19 -12.12
N GLY A 404 33.52 -1.95 -11.28
CA GLY A 404 34.71 -1.46 -10.59
C GLY A 404 34.46 -0.41 -9.49
N LEU A 405 33.19 -0.18 -9.12
CA LEU A 405 32.79 0.69 -8.01
C LEU A 405 32.95 0.04 -6.63
N MET A 406 33.19 -1.28 -6.59
CA MET A 406 33.41 -2.03 -5.36
C MET A 406 34.51 -3.06 -5.60
N PRO A 407 35.41 -3.29 -4.64
CA PRO A 407 36.40 -4.36 -4.76
C PRO A 407 35.72 -5.74 -4.85
N ALA A 408 36.34 -6.66 -5.58
CA ALA A 408 35.89 -8.05 -5.63
C ALA A 408 35.90 -8.68 -4.21
N PRO A 409 34.99 -9.64 -3.93
CA PRO A 409 34.95 -10.31 -2.63
C PRO A 409 36.31 -10.92 -2.28
N GLN A 410 36.90 -10.47 -1.18
CA GLN A 410 38.07 -11.13 -0.61
C GLN A 410 37.61 -12.49 -0.04
N PRO A 411 38.34 -13.58 -0.24
CA PRO A 411 37.98 -14.87 0.34
C PRO A 411 37.87 -14.73 1.87
N GLU A 412 36.75 -15.17 2.45
CA GLU A 412 36.58 -15.19 3.90
C GLU A 412 37.67 -16.07 4.53
N VAL A 413 38.67 -15.45 5.16
CA VAL A 413 39.54 -16.15 6.10
C VAL A 413 38.70 -16.43 7.34
N LYS A 414 37.96 -17.54 7.34
CA LYS A 414 37.36 -18.08 8.56
C LYS A 414 38.48 -18.47 9.51
N THR A 415 38.81 -17.57 10.44
CA THR A 415 39.61 -17.93 11.61
C THR A 415 38.73 -18.83 12.48
N ILE A 416 38.84 -20.14 12.28
CA ILE A 416 38.26 -21.11 13.21
C ILE A 416 39.08 -20.99 14.50
N THR A 417 38.59 -20.24 15.47
CA THR A 417 39.09 -20.35 16.84
C THR A 417 38.62 -21.71 17.36
N VAL A 418 39.48 -22.72 17.24
CA VAL A 418 39.32 -23.94 18.01
C VAL A 418 39.60 -23.55 19.45
N GLU A 419 38.56 -23.42 20.29
CA GLU A 419 38.75 -23.35 21.73
C GLU A 419 39.41 -24.64 22.19
N VAL A 420 40.72 -24.60 22.42
CA VAL A 420 41.44 -25.71 23.04
C VAL A 420 40.97 -25.77 24.48
N VAL A 421 40.09 -26.73 24.79
CA VAL A 421 39.68 -27.02 26.17
C VAL A 421 40.95 -27.28 26.97
N PRO A 422 41.26 -26.48 28.00
CA PRO A 422 42.51 -26.62 28.73
C PRO A 422 42.61 -27.99 29.40
N ALA A 423 43.81 -28.57 29.46
CA ALA A 423 44.05 -29.87 30.08
C ALA A 423 43.50 -29.97 31.53
N TRP A 424 43.47 -28.85 32.27
CA TRP A 424 42.91 -28.78 33.62
C TRP A 424 41.40 -29.06 33.65
N ALA A 425 40.65 -28.73 32.60
CA ALA A 425 39.20 -28.97 32.56
C ALA A 425 38.91 -30.48 32.47
N TYR A 426 39.73 -31.23 31.72
CA TYR A 426 39.66 -32.69 31.70
C TYR A 426 40.04 -33.31 33.05
N ALA A 427 41.05 -32.76 33.73
CA ALA A 427 41.42 -33.18 35.07
C ALA A 427 40.29 -32.90 36.08
N ALA A 428 39.61 -31.75 36.00
CA ALA A 428 38.48 -31.41 36.85
C ALA A 428 37.29 -32.36 36.62
N ILE A 429 36.96 -32.69 35.37
CA ILE A 429 35.91 -33.66 35.03
C ILE A 429 36.26 -35.05 35.59
N ALA A 430 37.51 -35.49 35.47
CA ALA A 430 37.95 -36.78 36.01
C ALA A 430 37.86 -36.83 37.54
N ILE A 431 38.23 -35.76 38.24
CA ILE A 431 38.11 -35.66 39.71
C ILE A 431 36.64 -35.72 40.12
N LEU A 432 35.75 -35.00 39.44
CA LEU A 432 34.32 -35.04 39.71
C LEU A 432 33.72 -36.43 39.49
N ALA A 433 34.13 -37.12 38.43
CA ALA A 433 33.71 -38.49 38.16
C ALA A 433 34.16 -39.47 39.26
N LEU A 434 35.41 -39.35 39.71
CA LEU A 434 35.95 -40.17 40.81
C LEU A 434 35.23 -39.89 42.14
N ALA A 435 34.93 -38.62 42.44
CA ALA A 435 34.17 -38.23 43.62
C ALA A 435 32.75 -38.82 43.60
N LEU A 436 32.09 -38.81 42.43
CA LEU A 436 30.78 -39.42 42.24
C LEU A 436 30.83 -40.94 42.48
N ILE A 437 31.83 -41.63 41.92
CA ILE A 437 32.02 -43.07 42.13
C ILE A 437 32.25 -43.38 43.61
N ALA A 438 33.08 -42.58 44.30
CA ALA A 438 33.32 -42.74 45.73
C ALA A 438 32.06 -42.51 46.57
N MET A 439 31.24 -41.51 46.23
CA MET A 439 29.95 -41.28 46.88
C MET A 439 28.96 -42.43 46.67
N ILE A 440 28.89 -42.97 45.44
CA ILE A 440 28.05 -44.13 45.13
C ILE A 440 28.52 -45.36 45.92
N ALA A 441 29.83 -45.61 46.00
CA ALA A 441 30.39 -46.72 46.76
C ALA A 441 30.14 -46.56 48.27
N ALA A 442 30.29 -45.36 48.82
CA ALA A 442 30.00 -45.06 50.22
C ALA A 442 28.50 -45.23 50.55
N TYR A 443 27.62 -44.80 49.65
CA TYR A 443 26.17 -44.99 49.77
C TYR A 443 25.79 -46.48 49.74
N ALA A 444 26.34 -47.25 48.79
CA ALA A 444 26.13 -48.69 48.71
C ALA A 444 26.62 -49.42 49.96
N LYS A 445 27.77 -49.02 50.51
CA LYS A 445 28.32 -49.59 51.75
C LYS A 445 27.47 -49.28 52.99
N ARG A 446 26.90 -48.06 53.07
CA ARG A 446 25.95 -47.68 54.13
C ARG A 446 24.62 -48.41 54.07
N LYS A 447 24.19 -48.85 52.88
CA LYS A 447 22.95 -49.62 52.69
C LYS A 447 23.11 -51.12 53.00
N ALA A 448 24.35 -51.60 53.09
CA ALA A 448 24.71 -52.99 53.37
C ALA A 448 25.09 -53.27 54.84
N GLN A 449 25.04 -52.23 55.69
CA GLN A 449 25.06 -52.32 57.16
C GLN A 449 23.64 -52.06 57.66
#